data_AF-A0A815B8M9-F1
#
_entry.id   AF-A0A815B8M9-F1
#
_cell.length_a   1.000
_cell.length_b   1.000
_cell.length_c   1.000
_cell.angle_alpha   90.00
_cell.angle_beta   90.00
_cell.angle_gamma   90.00
#
_symmetry.space_group_name_H-M   'P 1'
#
loop_
_entity.id
_entity.type
_entity.pdbx_description
1 polymer ?
#
loop_
_entity_poly.entity_id
_entity_poly.type
_entity_poly.pdbx_seq_one_letter_code
_entity_poly.pdbx_strand_id
1 'polypeptide(L)'
;MASISEQKYTTLRKRLDQFGFKQPLAIESLPLVEKLFQAFIQTTEELKKAKENPPAAYVPPPPATSSSTNGASSAHPYKNDNARLVKENNDLHLELLKAREQLDHHVKEFKSQLRKLEHENADLRFLNTQYIHRLRSLEKESRQKDNKILELQEKNFQAVVQTPGGNKHTIPFRRQRLDIDEMLPESSSSQRTSLQQLPYVNDPYIIDIVKVTEDRIAELEVELQQQKQHTDEVETKMTNLKYQVRHRLCS
;
A
#
# COMPACT_ATOMS: atom_id res chain seq x y z
N MET A 1 -53.02 -9.64 -82.46
CA MET A 1 -51.60 -9.75 -82.08
C MET A 1 -51.49 -9.17 -80.68
N ALA A 2 -51.16 -9.99 -79.67
CA ALA A 2 -51.04 -9.50 -78.29
C ALA A 2 -49.81 -8.60 -78.15
N SER A 3 -49.94 -7.47 -77.46
CA SER A 3 -48.80 -6.56 -77.27
C SER A 3 -47.73 -7.22 -76.39
N ILE A 4 -46.47 -6.80 -76.54
CA ILE A 4 -45.34 -7.31 -75.72
C ILE A 4 -45.66 -7.19 -74.22
N SER A 5 -46.39 -6.15 -73.82
CA SER A 5 -46.84 -5.91 -72.45
C SER A 5 -47.86 -6.94 -71.97
N GLU A 6 -48.79 -7.38 -72.83
CA GLU A 6 -49.77 -8.43 -72.51
C GLU A 6 -49.12 -9.82 -72.37
N GLN A 7 -48.09 -10.11 -73.17
CA GLN A 7 -47.33 -11.36 -73.06
C GLN A 7 -46.52 -11.42 -71.76
N LYS A 8 -45.90 -10.32 -71.35
CA LYS A 8 -45.20 -10.24 -70.06
C LYS A 8 -46.18 -10.29 -68.89
N TYR A 9 -47.34 -9.64 -69.01
CA TYR A 9 -48.42 -9.71 -68.02
C TYR A 9 -48.91 -11.15 -67.80
N THR A 10 -49.26 -11.86 -68.88
CA THR A 10 -49.74 -13.24 -68.78
C THR A 10 -48.67 -14.19 -68.21
N THR A 11 -47.39 -13.98 -68.53
CA THR A 11 -46.29 -14.80 -68.02
C THR A 11 -46.04 -14.55 -66.52
N LEU A 12 -45.94 -13.29 -66.11
CA LEU A 12 -45.75 -12.93 -64.70
C LEU A 12 -46.97 -13.35 -63.88
N ARG A 13 -48.18 -13.18 -64.42
CA ARG A 13 -49.41 -13.57 -63.76
C ARG A 13 -49.48 -15.06 -63.50
N LYS A 14 -49.18 -15.90 -64.50
CA LYS A 14 -49.10 -17.36 -64.34
C LYS A 14 -48.10 -17.77 -63.27
N ARG A 15 -46.94 -17.11 -63.21
CA ARG A 15 -45.93 -17.36 -62.17
C ARG A 15 -46.43 -16.95 -60.79
N LEU A 16 -47.03 -15.79 -60.64
CA LEU A 16 -47.61 -15.34 -59.36
C LEU A 16 -48.76 -16.25 -58.88
N ASP A 17 -49.62 -16.71 -59.80
CA ASP A 17 -50.71 -17.64 -59.48
C ASP A 17 -50.17 -19.01 -59.00
N GLN A 18 -49.02 -19.49 -59.52
CA GLN A 18 -48.36 -20.70 -59.01
C GLN A 18 -47.88 -20.57 -57.56
N PHE A 19 -47.50 -19.35 -57.15
CA PHE A 19 -47.13 -19.03 -55.78
C PHE A 19 -48.34 -18.61 -54.92
N GLY A 20 -49.56 -18.60 -55.48
CA GLY A 20 -50.80 -18.32 -54.77
C GLY A 20 -51.21 -16.85 -54.69
N PHE A 21 -50.50 -15.94 -55.35
CA PHE A 21 -50.81 -14.50 -55.37
C PHE A 21 -51.92 -14.20 -56.37
N LYS A 22 -53.18 -14.22 -55.90
CA LYS A 22 -54.37 -14.10 -56.74
C LYS A 22 -54.92 -12.66 -56.87
N GLN A 23 -54.34 -11.68 -56.18
CA GLN A 23 -54.79 -10.28 -56.18
C GLN A 23 -54.75 -9.66 -57.59
N PRO A 24 -55.70 -8.78 -57.97
CA PRO A 24 -55.70 -8.14 -59.29
C PRO A 24 -54.43 -7.27 -59.46
N LEU A 25 -53.78 -7.39 -60.63
CA LEU A 25 -52.53 -6.69 -60.94
C LEU A 25 -52.77 -5.67 -62.06
N ALA A 26 -52.38 -4.42 -61.84
CA ALA A 26 -52.40 -3.37 -62.86
C ALA A 26 -51.21 -3.51 -63.82
N ILE A 27 -51.38 -3.07 -65.07
CA ILE A 27 -50.33 -3.17 -66.09
C ILE A 27 -49.13 -2.26 -65.76
N GLU A 28 -49.38 -1.12 -65.08
CA GLU A 28 -48.36 -0.14 -64.72
C GLU A 28 -47.37 -0.65 -63.66
N SER A 29 -47.79 -1.58 -62.80
CA SER A 29 -46.93 -2.14 -61.74
C SER A 29 -46.13 -3.37 -62.17
N LEU A 30 -46.31 -3.83 -63.41
CA LEU A 30 -45.63 -5.00 -63.99
C LEU A 30 -44.10 -5.00 -63.82
N PRO A 31 -43.34 -3.95 -64.21
CA PRO A 31 -41.87 -3.99 -64.13
C PRO A 31 -41.34 -4.02 -62.69
N LEU A 32 -42.07 -3.42 -61.75
CA LEU A 32 -41.70 -3.43 -60.34
C LEU A 32 -41.95 -4.81 -59.72
N VAL A 33 -43.13 -5.38 -59.97
CA VAL A 33 -43.50 -6.70 -59.45
C VAL A 33 -42.59 -7.79 -60.04
N GLU A 34 -42.21 -7.70 -61.31
CA GLU A 34 -41.26 -8.62 -61.93
C GLU A 34 -39.89 -8.60 -61.22
N LYS A 35 -39.34 -7.42 -60.92
CA LYS A 35 -38.07 -7.28 -60.19
C LYS A 35 -38.15 -7.80 -58.76
N LEU A 36 -39.22 -7.47 -58.03
CA LEU A 36 -39.41 -7.94 -56.66
C LEU A 36 -39.57 -9.45 -56.61
N PHE A 37 -40.30 -10.03 -57.56
CA PHE A 37 -40.49 -11.47 -57.64
C PHE A 37 -39.19 -12.21 -57.98
N GLN A 38 -38.37 -11.67 -58.89
CA GLN A 38 -37.04 -12.21 -59.16
C GLN A 38 -36.13 -12.14 -57.93
N ALA A 39 -36.12 -11.01 -57.22
CA ALA A 39 -35.35 -10.87 -55.98
C ALA A 39 -35.82 -11.86 -54.90
N PHE A 40 -37.14 -12.05 -54.74
CA PHE A 40 -37.70 -13.02 -53.82
C PHE A 40 -37.24 -14.44 -54.14
N ILE A 41 -37.33 -14.86 -55.41
CA ILE A 41 -36.85 -16.18 -55.85
C ILE A 41 -35.36 -16.34 -55.53
N GLN A 42 -34.52 -15.35 -55.85
CA GLN A 42 -33.09 -15.38 -55.56
C GLN A 42 -32.83 -15.57 -54.06
N THR A 43 -33.50 -14.80 -53.19
CA THR A 43 -33.34 -14.97 -51.74
C THR A 43 -33.82 -16.32 -51.23
N THR A 44 -34.87 -16.90 -51.81
CA THR A 44 -35.34 -18.24 -51.42
C THR A 44 -34.39 -19.35 -51.86
N GLU A 45 -33.77 -19.20 -53.03
CA GLU A 45 -32.76 -20.13 -53.54
C GLU A 45 -31.45 -20.02 -52.75
N GLU A 46 -31.02 -18.81 -52.40
CA GLU A 46 -29.87 -18.59 -51.52
C GLU A 46 -30.10 -19.16 -50.12
N LEU A 47 -31.29 -18.97 -49.55
CA LEU A 47 -31.66 -19.57 -48.26
C LEU A 47 -31.69 -21.11 -48.34
N LYS A 48 -32.19 -21.68 -49.44
CA LYS A 48 -32.19 -23.12 -49.67
C LYS A 48 -30.77 -23.67 -49.77
N LYS A 49 -29.88 -23.00 -50.52
CA LYS A 49 -28.45 -23.35 -50.61
C LYS A 49 -27.74 -23.25 -49.25
N ALA A 50 -28.07 -22.23 -48.44
CA ALA A 50 -27.55 -22.09 -47.08
C ALA A 50 -28.07 -23.19 -46.13
N LYS A 51 -29.29 -23.70 -46.35
CA LYS A 51 -29.82 -24.86 -45.61
C LYS A 51 -29.22 -26.19 -46.06
N GLU A 52 -28.94 -26.36 -47.34
CA GLU A 52 -28.28 -27.57 -47.87
C GLU A 52 -26.79 -27.63 -47.53
N ASN A 53 -26.13 -26.47 -47.38
CA ASN A 53 -24.78 -26.32 -46.85
C ASN A 53 -24.81 -25.62 -45.48
N PRO A 54 -25.29 -26.27 -44.41
CA PRO A 54 -25.24 -25.66 -43.09
C PRO A 54 -23.76 -25.36 -42.74
N PRO A 55 -23.43 -24.17 -42.20
CA PRO A 55 -22.14 -24.01 -41.53
C PRO A 55 -22.05 -25.11 -40.47
N ALA A 56 -20.89 -25.74 -40.33
CA ALA A 56 -20.62 -26.96 -39.55
C ALA A 56 -20.94 -26.88 -38.03
N ALA A 57 -21.73 -25.89 -37.58
CA ALA A 57 -22.06 -25.58 -36.21
C ALA A 57 -23.52 -25.90 -35.81
N TYR A 58 -24.39 -26.39 -36.69
CA TYR A 58 -25.75 -26.80 -36.29
C TYR A 58 -26.24 -28.06 -37.01
N VAL A 59 -25.95 -29.22 -36.42
CA VAL A 59 -26.57 -30.51 -36.75
C VAL A 59 -27.50 -30.91 -35.60
N PRO A 60 -28.82 -31.06 -35.82
CA PRO A 60 -29.72 -31.70 -34.87
C PRO A 60 -29.40 -33.20 -34.77
N PRO A 61 -29.59 -33.87 -33.61
CA PRO A 61 -29.09 -35.22 -33.39
C PRO A 61 -29.88 -36.28 -34.20
N PRO A 62 -29.22 -37.16 -34.97
CA PRO A 62 -29.81 -38.38 -35.50
C PRO A 62 -29.75 -39.54 -34.48
N PRO A 63 -30.61 -40.56 -34.60
CA PRO A 63 -30.73 -41.65 -33.64
C PRO A 63 -29.48 -42.54 -33.60
N ALA A 64 -29.17 -43.01 -32.40
CA ALA A 64 -27.97 -43.75 -32.05
C ALA A 64 -27.79 -45.05 -32.86
N THR A 65 -26.83 -45.06 -33.78
CA THR A 65 -26.09 -46.28 -34.17
C THR A 65 -24.70 -45.91 -34.67
N SER A 66 -23.70 -46.29 -33.86
CA SER A 66 -22.33 -46.68 -34.26
C SER A 66 -21.58 -45.81 -35.28
N SER A 67 -20.90 -44.76 -34.81
CA SER A 67 -19.57 -44.31 -35.30
C SER A 67 -19.13 -42.99 -34.62
N SER A 68 -19.23 -42.92 -33.28
CA SER A 68 -18.78 -41.75 -32.50
C SER A 68 -17.33 -41.90 -32.03
N THR A 69 -16.38 -41.97 -32.97
CA THR A 69 -14.94 -41.85 -32.66
C THR A 69 -14.35 -40.53 -33.16
N ASN A 70 -14.94 -39.91 -34.18
CA ASN A 70 -14.39 -38.70 -34.81
C ASN A 70 -14.80 -37.40 -34.09
N GLY A 71 -16.00 -37.33 -33.50
CA GLY A 71 -16.45 -36.16 -32.72
C GLY A 71 -15.86 -36.06 -31.32
N ALA A 72 -15.41 -37.20 -30.75
CA ALA A 72 -14.72 -37.20 -29.47
C ALA A 72 -13.29 -36.64 -29.58
N SER A 73 -12.66 -36.82 -30.74
CA SER A 73 -11.27 -36.37 -31.00
C SER A 73 -11.16 -34.85 -31.11
N SER A 74 -12.11 -34.17 -31.76
CA SER A 74 -12.15 -32.70 -31.82
C SER A 74 -12.62 -32.04 -30.53
N ALA A 75 -13.42 -32.73 -29.71
CA ALA A 75 -13.89 -32.24 -28.41
C ALA A 75 -12.88 -32.44 -27.26
N HIS A 76 -11.94 -33.37 -27.42
CA HIS A 76 -10.90 -33.68 -26.43
C HIS A 76 -9.99 -32.48 -26.06
N PRO A 77 -9.46 -31.67 -27.00
CA PRO A 77 -8.64 -30.50 -26.65
C PRO A 77 -9.41 -29.49 -25.81
N TYR A 78 -10.65 -29.18 -26.17
CA TYR A 78 -11.49 -28.25 -25.41
C TYR A 78 -11.80 -28.75 -23.99
N LYS A 79 -12.00 -30.07 -23.81
CA LYS A 79 -12.20 -30.65 -22.47
C LYS A 79 -10.94 -30.54 -21.61
N ASN A 80 -9.78 -30.78 -22.19
CA ASN A 80 -8.50 -30.66 -21.48
C ASN A 80 -8.19 -29.20 -21.12
N ASP A 81 -8.40 -28.27 -22.06
CA ASP A 81 -8.22 -26.84 -21.82
C ASP A 81 -9.21 -26.32 -20.78
N ASN A 82 -10.48 -26.73 -20.83
CA ASN A 82 -11.45 -26.37 -19.80
C ASN A 82 -11.06 -26.94 -18.43
N ALA A 83 -10.56 -28.18 -18.35
CA ALA A 83 -10.08 -28.74 -17.09
C ALA A 83 -8.88 -27.95 -16.53
N ARG A 84 -7.96 -27.54 -17.41
CA ARG A 84 -6.83 -26.68 -17.05
C ARG A 84 -7.29 -25.30 -16.57
N LEU A 85 -8.18 -24.64 -17.30
CA LEU A 85 -8.71 -23.32 -16.96
C LEU A 85 -9.49 -23.36 -15.64
N VAL A 86 -10.28 -24.40 -15.39
CA VAL A 86 -10.99 -24.56 -14.12
C VAL A 86 -10.01 -24.72 -12.96
N LYS A 87 -8.93 -25.49 -13.15
CA LYS A 87 -7.88 -25.61 -12.14
C LYS A 87 -7.21 -24.26 -11.87
N GLU A 88 -6.79 -23.56 -12.91
CA GLU A 88 -6.16 -22.25 -12.80
C GLU A 88 -7.10 -21.22 -12.15
N ASN A 89 -8.39 -21.23 -12.51
CA ASN A 89 -9.39 -20.34 -11.91
C ASN A 89 -9.56 -20.63 -10.41
N ASN A 90 -9.59 -21.90 -10.01
CA ASN A 90 -9.66 -22.28 -8.61
C ASN A 90 -8.39 -21.89 -7.83
N ASP A 91 -7.22 -22.10 -8.43
CA ASP A 91 -5.92 -21.74 -7.84
C ASP A 91 -5.83 -20.21 -7.63
N LEU A 92 -6.19 -19.44 -8.66
CA LEU A 92 -6.26 -17.97 -8.60
C LEU A 92 -7.31 -17.48 -7.59
N HIS A 93 -8.47 -18.12 -7.52
CA HIS A 93 -9.49 -17.78 -6.53
C HIS A 93 -8.97 -17.99 -5.11
N LEU A 94 -8.25 -19.09 -4.86
CA LEU A 94 -7.65 -19.37 -3.55
C LEU A 94 -6.54 -18.37 -3.21
N GLU A 95 -5.71 -18.01 -4.18
CA GLU A 95 -4.67 -16.98 -4.01
C GLU A 95 -5.26 -15.61 -3.69
N LEU A 96 -6.32 -15.21 -4.40
CA LEU A 96 -7.05 -13.97 -4.15
C LEU A 96 -7.64 -13.95 -2.74
N LEU A 97 -8.21 -15.06 -2.29
CA LEU A 97 -8.77 -15.18 -0.95
C LEU A 97 -7.69 -14.99 0.13
N LYS A 98 -6.54 -15.66 -0.02
CA LYS A 98 -5.39 -15.53 0.88
C LYS A 98 -4.84 -14.10 0.90
N ALA A 99 -4.67 -13.48 -0.27
CA ALA A 99 -4.17 -12.12 -0.38
C ALA A 99 -5.13 -11.13 0.30
N ARG A 100 -6.44 -11.32 0.15
CA ARG A 100 -7.46 -10.53 0.83
C ARG A 100 -7.39 -10.69 2.35
N GLU A 101 -7.27 -11.90 2.86
CA GLU A 101 -7.16 -12.17 4.30
C GLU A 101 -5.90 -11.52 4.90
N GLN A 102 -4.76 -11.59 4.21
CA GLN A 102 -3.52 -10.93 4.60
C GLN A 102 -3.68 -9.41 4.62
N LEU A 103 -4.30 -8.83 3.59
CA LEU A 103 -4.57 -7.40 3.54
C LEU A 103 -5.49 -6.96 4.68
N ASP A 104 -6.58 -7.69 4.93
CA ASP A 104 -7.51 -7.42 6.02
C ASP A 104 -6.82 -7.53 7.39
N HIS A 105 -5.87 -8.46 7.54
CA HIS A 105 -5.04 -8.57 8.74
C HIS A 105 -4.14 -7.35 8.92
N HIS A 106 -3.35 -6.97 7.90
CA HIS A 106 -2.47 -5.80 7.97
C HIS A 106 -3.25 -4.50 8.19
N VAL A 107 -4.42 -4.34 7.57
CA VAL A 107 -5.28 -3.16 7.81
C VAL A 107 -5.73 -3.09 9.27
N LYS A 108 -6.10 -4.22 9.89
CA LYS A 108 -6.46 -4.26 11.31
C LYS A 108 -5.27 -3.93 12.20
N GLU A 109 -4.10 -4.47 11.89
CA GLU A 109 -2.85 -4.23 12.62
C GLU A 109 -2.45 -2.76 12.55
N PHE A 110 -2.36 -2.17 11.36
CA PHE A 110 -2.00 -0.77 11.18
C PHE A 110 -3.01 0.19 11.81
N LYS A 111 -4.31 -0.11 11.74
CA LYS A 111 -5.33 0.68 12.47
C LYS A 111 -5.14 0.60 13.99
N SER A 112 -4.69 -0.53 14.52
CA SER A 112 -4.39 -0.70 15.94
C SER A 112 -3.17 0.12 16.35
N GLN A 113 -2.08 0.01 15.57
CA GLN A 113 -0.85 0.79 15.79
C GLN A 113 -1.12 2.29 15.68
N LEU A 114 -1.89 2.73 14.69
CA LEU A 114 -2.28 4.13 14.52
C LEU A 114 -2.99 4.66 15.76
N ARG A 115 -4.00 3.93 16.26
CA ARG A 115 -4.70 4.33 17.49
C ARG A 115 -3.74 4.42 18.67
N LYS A 116 -2.83 3.47 18.86
CA LYS A 116 -1.84 3.53 19.96
C LYS A 116 -1.00 4.80 19.87
N LEU A 117 -0.43 5.07 18.69
CA LEU A 117 0.38 6.26 18.46
C LEU A 117 -0.41 7.56 18.62
N GLU A 118 -1.69 7.59 18.24
CA GLU A 118 -2.55 8.75 18.46
C GLU A 118 -2.76 9.04 19.96
N HIS A 119 -2.94 8.00 20.78
CA HIS A 119 -3.08 8.15 22.23
C HIS A 119 -1.76 8.61 22.86
N GLU A 120 -0.64 7.96 22.53
CA GLU A 120 0.69 8.37 23.01
C GLU A 120 1.02 9.82 22.60
N ASN A 121 0.67 10.23 21.38
CA ASN A 121 0.88 11.61 20.92
C ASN A 121 0.00 12.60 21.70
N ALA A 122 -1.26 12.24 21.98
CA ALA A 122 -2.15 13.06 22.81
C ALA A 122 -1.58 13.23 24.24
N ASP A 123 -1.10 12.15 24.84
CA ASP A 123 -0.49 12.16 26.18
C ASP A 123 0.79 13.00 26.21
N LEU A 124 1.66 12.85 25.20
CA LEU A 124 2.88 13.65 25.06
C LEU A 124 2.56 15.14 24.88
N ARG A 125 1.54 15.48 24.09
CA ARG A 125 1.10 16.89 23.93
C ARG A 125 0.55 17.45 25.24
N PHE A 126 -0.23 16.66 25.98
CA PHE A 126 -0.72 17.05 27.29
C PHE A 126 0.44 17.30 28.26
N LEU A 127 1.39 16.36 28.35
CA LEU A 127 2.57 16.47 29.20
C LEU A 127 3.44 17.68 28.81
N ASN A 128 3.67 17.90 27.52
CA ASN A 128 4.40 19.06 27.03
C ASN A 128 3.73 20.38 27.45
N THR A 129 2.40 20.44 27.33
CA THR A 129 1.62 21.60 27.78
C THR A 129 1.79 21.83 29.29
N GLN A 130 1.76 20.77 30.10
CA GLN A 130 2.04 20.86 31.55
C GLN A 130 3.45 21.38 31.85
N TYR A 131 4.47 20.88 31.15
CA TYR A 131 5.84 21.37 31.31
C TYR A 131 6.00 22.84 30.91
N ILE A 132 5.35 23.29 29.85
CA ILE A 132 5.33 24.70 29.46
C ILE A 132 4.72 25.56 30.58
N HIS A 133 3.60 25.14 31.17
CA HIS A 133 2.99 25.85 32.29
C HIS A 133 3.91 25.88 33.52
N ARG A 134 4.54 24.76 33.85
CA ARG A 134 5.48 24.66 34.96
C ARG A 134 6.70 25.56 34.76
N LEU A 135 7.26 25.56 33.55
CA LEU A 135 8.40 26.40 33.17
C LEU A 135 8.06 27.87 33.36
N ARG A 136 6.92 28.33 32.81
CA ARG A 136 6.46 29.72 32.98
C ARG A 136 6.27 30.11 34.45
N SER A 137 5.76 29.20 35.26
CA SER A 137 5.62 29.43 36.71
C SER A 137 6.98 29.61 37.39
N LEU A 138 7.95 28.76 37.08
CA LEU A 138 9.30 28.83 37.64
C LEU A 138 10.05 30.07 37.16
N GLU A 139 9.93 30.43 35.88
CA GLU A 139 10.50 31.67 35.34
C GLU A 139 9.94 32.90 36.05
N LYS A 140 8.62 32.92 36.32
CA LYS A 140 7.98 34.00 37.09
C LYS A 140 8.52 34.06 38.52
N GLU A 141 8.63 32.93 39.20
CA GLU A 141 9.19 32.84 40.55
C GLU A 141 10.65 33.28 40.60
N SER A 142 11.47 32.87 39.62
CA SER A 142 12.87 33.28 39.50
C SER A 142 12.98 34.79 39.38
N ARG A 143 12.22 35.40 38.46
CA ARG A 143 12.21 36.86 38.29
C ARG A 143 11.77 37.59 39.56
N GLN A 144 10.82 37.03 40.33
CA GLN A 144 10.41 37.60 41.60
C GLN A 144 11.51 37.53 42.65
N LYS A 145 12.24 36.40 42.74
CA LYS A 145 13.40 36.25 43.64
C LYS A 145 14.52 37.21 43.25
N ASP A 146 14.82 37.33 41.96
CA ASP A 146 15.84 38.26 41.46
C ASP A 146 15.50 39.71 41.82
N ASN A 147 14.25 40.14 41.58
CA ASN A 147 13.77 41.45 41.99
C ASN A 147 13.85 41.65 43.51
N LYS A 148 13.53 40.61 44.30
CA LYS A 148 13.62 40.69 45.76
C LYS A 148 15.05 40.83 46.25
N ILE A 149 15.99 40.12 45.62
CA ILE A 149 17.42 40.24 45.90
C ILE A 149 17.89 41.66 45.62
N LEU A 150 17.52 42.25 44.47
CA LEU A 150 17.87 43.63 44.13
C LEU A 150 17.31 44.63 45.15
N GLU A 151 16.03 44.48 45.54
CA GLU A 151 15.40 45.34 46.56
C GLU A 151 16.11 45.24 47.92
N LEU A 152 16.48 44.02 48.34
CA LEU A 152 17.20 43.81 49.59
C LEU A 152 18.63 44.34 49.54
N GLN A 153 19.31 44.21 48.40
CA GLN A 153 20.62 44.81 48.18
C GLN A 153 20.53 46.33 48.29
N GLU A 154 19.56 46.97 47.64
CA GLU A 154 19.31 48.41 47.73
C GLU A 154 19.07 48.88 49.17
N LYS A 155 18.23 48.15 49.92
CA LYS A 155 17.96 48.45 51.34
C LYS A 155 19.20 48.25 52.22
N ASN A 156 20.00 47.23 51.93
CA ASN A 156 21.26 46.99 52.63
C ASN A 156 22.26 48.14 52.36
N PHE A 157 22.34 48.62 51.11
CA PHE A 157 23.16 49.78 50.72
C PHE A 157 22.86 51.07 51.52
N GLN A 158 21.67 51.15 52.14
CA GLN A 158 21.21 52.30 52.92
C GLN A 158 21.31 52.08 54.44
N ALA A 159 21.78 50.92 54.93
CA ALA A 159 21.85 50.63 56.36
C ALA A 159 22.98 51.43 57.05
N VAL A 160 22.58 52.41 57.88
CA VAL A 160 23.50 53.19 58.73
C VAL A 160 23.62 52.54 60.09
N VAL A 161 24.82 52.04 60.43
CA VAL A 161 25.12 51.54 61.79
C VAL A 161 25.42 52.74 62.69
N GLN A 162 24.53 53.05 63.63
CA GLN A 162 24.85 53.97 64.73
C GLN A 162 25.63 53.20 65.79
N THR A 163 26.89 53.54 65.98
CA THR A 163 27.67 53.07 67.13
C THR A 163 27.29 53.87 68.39
N PRO A 164 27.42 53.31 69.60
CA PRO A 164 26.99 53.95 70.86
C PRO A 164 27.69 55.28 71.21
N GLY A 165 28.63 55.76 70.37
CA GLY A 165 29.36 57.01 70.54
C GLY A 165 28.82 58.21 69.74
N GLY A 166 27.66 58.10 69.09
CA GLY A 166 26.96 59.24 68.47
C GLY A 166 27.53 59.75 67.12
N ASN A 167 28.68 59.24 66.69
CA ASN A 167 29.26 59.61 65.40
C ASN A 167 28.70 58.72 64.29
N LYS A 168 27.87 59.30 63.41
CA LYS A 168 27.40 58.66 62.18
C LYS A 168 28.60 58.46 61.25
N HIS A 169 29.06 57.22 61.10
CA HIS A 169 30.05 56.87 60.08
C HIS A 169 29.36 56.14 58.94
N THR A 170 29.35 56.77 57.78
CA THR A 170 28.99 56.12 56.52
C THR A 170 30.12 55.14 56.18
N ILE A 171 29.95 53.87 56.54
CA ILE A 171 30.91 52.83 56.17
C ILE A 171 30.80 52.66 54.65
N PRO A 172 31.87 52.92 53.87
CA PRO A 172 31.83 52.71 52.44
C PRO A 172 31.57 51.22 52.17
N PHE A 173 30.61 50.94 51.29
CA PHE A 173 30.26 49.59 50.86
C PHE A 173 31.44 48.96 50.11
N ARG A 174 32.38 48.36 50.82
CA ARG A 174 33.16 47.28 50.24
C ARG A 174 32.19 46.11 50.12
N ARG A 175 31.97 45.64 48.88
CA ARG A 175 31.63 44.23 48.68
C ARG A 175 32.61 43.46 49.54
N GLN A 176 32.14 42.72 50.54
CA GLN A 176 32.96 41.74 51.24
C GLN A 176 33.41 40.75 50.17
N ARG A 177 34.58 41.03 49.59
CA ARG A 177 35.28 40.09 48.74
C ARG A 177 35.98 39.18 49.73
N LEU A 178 35.54 37.93 49.74
CA LEU A 178 36.29 36.87 50.38
C LEU A 178 37.56 36.73 49.53
N ASP A 179 38.67 37.32 50.00
CA ASP A 179 39.98 36.97 49.45
C ASP A 179 40.28 35.55 49.95
N ILE A 180 40.47 34.63 49.01
CA ILE A 180 40.77 33.24 49.31
C ILE A 180 42.28 33.19 49.55
N ASP A 181 42.68 33.27 50.83
CA ASP A 181 44.11 33.25 51.21
C ASP A 181 44.76 31.88 50.94
N GLU A 182 43.97 30.81 50.87
CA GLU A 182 44.44 29.44 50.60
C GLU A 182 43.41 28.66 49.79
N MET A 183 43.79 28.23 48.58
CA MET A 183 43.06 27.20 47.86
C MET A 183 43.23 25.90 48.65
N LEU A 184 42.12 25.21 48.97
CA LEU A 184 42.16 23.90 49.62
C LEU A 184 43.22 23.02 48.92
N PRO A 185 44.05 22.28 49.68
CA PRO A 185 45.05 21.40 49.08
C PRO A 185 44.35 20.47 48.09
N GLU A 186 44.91 20.34 46.88
CA GLU A 186 44.37 19.44 45.87
C GLU A 186 44.22 18.05 46.49
N SER A 187 42.97 17.63 46.68
CA SER A 187 42.70 16.27 47.09
C SER A 187 43.33 15.37 46.04
N SER A 188 44.30 14.55 46.45
CA SER A 188 45.01 13.57 45.62
C SER A 188 44.13 12.40 45.17
N SER A 189 42.83 12.64 45.01
CA SER A 189 41.89 11.75 44.35
C SER A 189 41.45 12.39 43.04
N SER A 190 42.11 11.99 41.98
CA SER A 190 41.65 12.06 40.60
C SER A 190 40.19 11.59 40.47
N GLN A 191 39.22 12.47 40.70
CA GLN A 191 37.86 12.31 40.19
C GLN A 191 37.42 13.68 39.68
N ARG A 192 37.71 13.89 38.39
CA ARG A 192 37.04 14.92 37.60
C ARG A 192 35.53 14.67 37.71
N THR A 193 34.79 15.77 37.76
CA THR A 193 33.32 15.89 37.72
C THR A 193 32.56 15.51 39.00
N SER A 194 32.44 16.48 39.91
CA SER A 194 31.33 16.54 40.87
C SER A 194 30.78 17.97 40.93
N LEU A 195 29.89 18.29 39.99
CA LEU A 195 28.81 19.24 40.26
C LEU A 195 28.12 18.75 41.53
N GLN A 196 27.88 19.69 42.46
CA GLN A 196 27.21 19.50 43.73
C GLN A 196 26.10 18.44 43.65
N GLN A 197 26.21 17.40 44.47
CA GLN A 197 25.16 16.40 44.64
C GLN A 197 23.91 17.08 45.22
N LEU A 198 23.03 17.56 44.33
CA LEU A 198 21.61 17.68 44.60
C LEU A 198 21.09 16.28 45.02
N PRO A 199 20.08 16.19 45.91
CA PRO A 199 19.49 14.93 46.28
C PRO A 199 19.05 14.22 45.00
N TYR A 200 19.76 13.13 44.70
CA TYR A 200 19.61 12.34 43.50
C TYR A 200 18.18 11.78 43.53
N VAL A 201 17.28 12.40 42.77
CA VAL A 201 16.06 11.73 42.35
C VAL A 201 16.59 10.59 41.49
N ASN A 202 16.42 9.35 41.96
CA ASN A 202 16.67 8.17 41.16
C ASN A 202 15.77 8.27 39.93
N ASP A 203 16.31 8.84 38.85
CA ASP A 203 15.66 8.89 37.57
C ASP A 203 15.79 7.47 36.98
N PRO A 204 14.69 6.71 36.83
CA PRO A 204 14.73 5.31 36.42
C PRO A 204 15.17 5.10 34.95
N TYR A 205 15.64 6.16 34.29
CA TYR A 205 16.02 6.18 32.87
C TYR A 205 17.38 6.86 32.63
N ILE A 206 18.36 6.71 33.52
CA ILE A 206 19.75 6.97 33.14
C ILE A 206 20.27 5.70 32.46
N ILE A 207 19.86 5.52 31.21
CA ILE A 207 20.46 4.53 30.33
C ILE A 207 21.88 4.99 30.04
N ASP A 208 22.85 4.13 30.35
CA ASP A 208 24.23 4.32 29.94
C ASP A 208 24.29 4.20 28.41
N ILE A 209 24.17 5.35 27.73
CA ILE A 209 24.08 5.44 26.26
C ILE A 209 25.29 4.75 25.62
N VAL A 210 26.44 4.79 26.28
CA VAL A 210 27.66 4.12 25.80
C VAL A 210 27.46 2.61 25.78
N LYS A 211 26.97 2.02 26.87
CA LYS A 211 26.67 0.58 26.91
C LYS A 211 25.60 0.15 25.91
N VAL A 212 24.52 0.93 25.78
CA VAL A 212 23.48 0.60 24.79
C VAL A 212 24.02 0.68 23.36
N THR A 213 24.93 1.62 23.08
CA THR A 213 25.59 1.65 21.77
C THR A 213 26.56 0.49 21.58
N GLU A 214 27.32 0.10 22.61
CA GLU A 214 28.23 -1.06 22.56
C GLU A 214 27.46 -2.37 22.33
N ASP A 215 26.37 -2.59 23.07
CA ASP A 215 25.49 -3.76 22.92
C ASP A 215 24.89 -3.81 21.51
N ARG A 216 24.44 -2.66 20.98
CA ARG A 216 23.88 -2.58 19.63
C ARG A 216 24.93 -2.82 18.54
N ILE A 217 26.17 -2.37 18.76
CA ILE A 217 27.28 -2.64 17.84
C ILE A 217 27.59 -4.14 17.83
N ALA A 218 27.69 -4.78 19.00
CA ALA A 218 27.94 -6.21 19.10
C ALA A 218 26.84 -7.06 18.43
N GLU A 219 25.57 -6.67 18.60
CA GLU A 219 24.44 -7.33 17.94
C GLU A 219 24.52 -7.20 16.41
N LEU A 220 24.80 -6.00 15.90
CA LEU A 220 24.95 -5.75 14.46
C LEU A 220 26.15 -6.50 13.86
N GLU A 221 27.25 -6.65 14.61
CA GLU A 221 28.41 -7.44 14.18
C GLU A 221 28.06 -8.92 14.01
N VAL A 222 27.26 -9.47 14.92
CA VAL A 222 26.77 -10.85 14.84
C VAL A 222 25.84 -11.04 13.64
N GLU A 223 24.90 -10.12 13.41
CA GLU A 223 24.01 -10.17 12.23
C GLU A 223 24.79 -10.09 10.92
N LEU A 224 25.79 -9.21 10.84
CA LEU A 224 26.68 -9.09 9.68
C LEU A 224 27.43 -10.40 9.41
N GLN A 225 27.94 -11.04 10.46
CA GLN A 225 28.63 -12.32 10.34
C GLN A 225 27.68 -13.43 9.84
N GLN A 226 26.44 -13.48 10.33
CA GLN A 226 25.43 -14.44 9.87
C GLN A 226 25.04 -14.21 8.41
N GLN A 227 24.82 -12.95 8.00
CA GLN A 227 24.52 -12.64 6.59
C GLN A 227 25.67 -13.00 5.66
N LYS A 228 26.91 -12.78 6.09
CA LYS A 228 28.09 -13.16 5.32
C LYS A 228 28.16 -14.68 5.14
N GLN A 229 27.98 -15.46 6.21
CA GLN A 229 27.93 -16.93 6.14
C GLN A 229 26.81 -17.41 5.21
N HIS A 230 25.62 -16.82 5.30
CA HIS A 230 24.51 -17.19 4.43
C HIS A 230 24.81 -16.90 2.95
N THR A 231 25.46 -15.78 2.67
CA THR A 231 25.88 -15.42 1.31
C THR A 231 26.89 -16.42 0.77
N ASP A 232 27.90 -16.79 1.57
CA ASP A 232 28.91 -17.80 1.19
C ASP A 232 28.26 -19.17 0.92
N GLU A 233 27.28 -19.58 1.73
CA GLU A 233 26.51 -20.82 1.50
C GLU A 233 25.69 -20.78 0.20
N VAL A 234 25.07 -19.65 -0.11
CA VAL A 234 24.30 -19.49 -1.35
C VAL A 234 25.22 -19.50 -2.56
N GLU A 235 26.37 -18.81 -2.49
CA GLU A 235 27.36 -18.80 -3.56
C GLU A 235 27.91 -20.21 -3.83
N THR A 236 28.25 -20.97 -2.78
CA THR A 236 28.71 -22.36 -2.93
C THR A 236 27.62 -23.28 -3.51
N LYS A 237 26.36 -23.13 -3.10
CA LYS A 237 25.23 -23.84 -3.74
C LYS A 237 25.09 -23.44 -5.21
N MET A 238 25.22 -22.16 -5.53
CA MET A 238 25.09 -21.65 -6.90
C MET A 238 26.24 -22.16 -7.80
N THR A 239 27.47 -22.20 -7.31
CA THR A 239 28.62 -22.75 -8.06
C THR A 239 28.45 -24.24 -8.31
N ASN A 240 27.99 -25.00 -7.32
CA ASN A 240 27.67 -26.42 -7.46
C ASN A 240 26.54 -26.67 -8.48
N LEU A 241 25.46 -25.88 -8.45
CA LEU A 241 24.40 -25.97 -9.47
C LEU A 241 24.93 -25.64 -10.87
N LYS A 242 25.73 -24.57 -11.00
CA LYS A 242 26.36 -24.20 -12.28
C LYS A 242 27.24 -25.33 -12.80
N TYR A 243 27.98 -26.01 -11.93
CA TYR A 243 28.79 -27.18 -12.29
C TYR A 243 27.93 -28.35 -12.79
N GLN A 244 26.86 -28.69 -12.07
CA GLN A 244 25.92 -29.76 -12.48
C GLN A 244 25.25 -29.48 -13.82
N VAL A 245 24.83 -28.23 -14.05
CA VAL A 245 24.23 -27.81 -15.33
C VAL A 245 25.23 -27.96 -16.48
N ARG A 246 26.49 -27.52 -16.29
CA ARG A 246 27.53 -27.70 -17.32
C ARG A 246 27.81 -29.16 -17.62
N HIS A 247 27.88 -30.01 -16.60
CA HIS A 247 28.14 -31.44 -16.80
C HIS A 247 26.99 -32.13 -17.57
N ARG A 248 25.74 -31.74 -17.33
CA ARG A 248 24.57 -32.26 -18.06
C ARG A 248 24.45 -31.74 -19.49
N LEU A 249 25.06 -30.60 -19.82
CA LEU A 249 25.09 -30.06 -21.18
C LEU A 249 26.22 -30.66 -22.04
N CYS A 250 27.22 -31.27 -21.42
CA CYS A 250 28.35 -31.92 -22.11
C CYS A 250 28.23 -33.46 -22.18
N SER A 251 27.14 -34.04 -21.66
CA SER A 251 26.78 -35.48 -21.81
C SER A 251 25.68 -35.62 -22.84
#